data_AF-A0A8K0CTV4-F1
#
_entry.id   AF-A0A8K0CTV4-F1
#
_cell.length_a   1.000
_cell.length_b   1.000
_cell.length_c   1.000
_cell.angle_alpha   90.00
_cell.angle_beta   90.00
_cell.angle_gamma   90.00
#
_symmetry.space_group_name_H-M   'P 1'
#
loop_
_entity.id
_entity.type
_entity.pdbx_description
1 polymer ?
#
loop_
_entity_poly.entity_id
_entity_poly.type
_entity_poly.pdbx_seq_one_letter_code
_entity_poly.pdbx_strand_id
1 'polypeptide(L)'
;MNQIPALTLKPLSNTRWKSRIDALKALRFNMEKIYDALYLIFSNNKYDSDTSKIASSLMSKLKSFKFICSVVTWYNILAKINIVSKSLQKSDVILSEAVKMLDQVRKDLATNRTDTAFEQLLLDSTSIAEELECETEFSQNARPCPRKRHFNYETADEPILDPKQNFEVNFYYYLFGTAIVKVNDRFELLIEHNNNFSFLENIENWRKSEAGQKNTMSQLATEINLWK
;
A
#
# COMPACT_ATOMS: atom_id res chain seq x y z
N MET A 1 -34.44 -2.09 -7.97
CA MET A 1 -33.36 -2.18 -6.96
C MET A 1 -32.46 -3.34 -7.34
N ASN A 2 -31.35 -3.07 -8.05
CA ASN A 2 -30.33 -4.07 -8.29
C ASN A 2 -29.16 -3.73 -7.37
N GLN A 3 -29.07 -4.40 -6.23
CA GLN A 3 -27.84 -4.39 -5.44
C GLN A 3 -26.77 -5.10 -6.27
N ILE A 4 -25.74 -4.36 -6.70
CA ILE A 4 -24.63 -4.91 -7.46
C ILE A 4 -23.72 -5.66 -6.47
N PRO A 5 -23.43 -6.97 -6.66
CA PRO A 5 -22.72 -7.79 -5.67
C PRO A 5 -21.20 -7.55 -5.58
N ALA A 6 -20.69 -6.45 -6.13
CA ALA A 6 -19.25 -6.22 -6.29
C ALA A 6 -18.79 -5.04 -5.43
N LEU A 7 -18.25 -5.36 -4.24
CA LEU A 7 -17.61 -4.47 -3.26
C LEU A 7 -18.50 -3.46 -2.52
N THR A 8 -19.04 -3.92 -1.38
CA THR A 8 -19.60 -3.06 -0.32
C THR A 8 -18.49 -2.28 0.41
N LEU A 9 -18.70 -0.99 0.66
CA LEU A 9 -17.88 -0.21 1.59
C LEU A 9 -18.01 -0.80 2.99
N LYS A 10 -16.93 -1.37 3.52
CA LYS A 10 -16.94 -1.94 4.86
C LYS A 10 -16.78 -0.84 5.90
N PRO A 11 -17.53 -0.92 7.03
CA PRO A 11 -17.30 -0.03 8.15
C PRO A 11 -15.87 -0.22 8.68
N LEU A 12 -15.29 0.89 9.15
CA LEU A 12 -13.98 0.88 9.80
C LEU A 12 -14.07 0.05 11.09
N SER A 13 -13.42 -1.11 11.10
CA SER A 13 -13.21 -1.88 12.33
C SER A 13 -11.88 -1.46 12.95
N ASN A 14 -11.91 -1.01 14.21
CA ASN A 14 -10.70 -0.65 14.94
C ASN A 14 -9.76 -1.84 15.16
N THR A 15 -10.29 -3.06 15.21
CA THR A 15 -9.55 -4.30 15.49
C THR A 15 -8.99 -4.99 14.25
N ARG A 16 -9.33 -4.57 13.02
CA ARG A 16 -8.89 -5.25 11.79
C ARG A 16 -8.40 -4.27 10.73
N TRP A 17 -7.08 -4.08 10.68
CA TRP A 17 -6.37 -3.32 9.63
C TRP A 17 -6.77 -3.74 8.21
N LYS A 18 -7.16 -5.01 8.01
CA LYS A 18 -7.69 -5.52 6.74
C LYS A 18 -8.94 -4.77 6.25
N SER A 19 -9.82 -4.33 7.15
CA SER A 19 -11.03 -3.56 6.76
C SER A 19 -10.66 -2.22 6.12
N ARG A 20 -9.58 -1.58 6.59
CA ARG A 20 -9.10 -0.31 6.03
C ARG A 20 -8.65 -0.46 4.57
N ILE A 21 -8.01 -1.58 4.25
CA ILE A 21 -7.57 -1.88 2.88
C ILE A 21 -8.76 -2.17 1.98
N ASP A 22 -9.74 -2.93 2.47
CA ASP A 22 -10.95 -3.23 1.72
C ASP A 22 -11.74 -1.93 1.42
N ALA A 23 -11.80 -0.99 2.38
CA ALA A 23 -12.40 0.32 2.19
C ALA A 23 -11.63 1.18 1.16
N LEU A 24 -10.30 1.24 1.25
CA LEU A 24 -9.47 1.94 0.26
C LEU A 24 -9.56 1.31 -1.13
N LYS A 25 -9.68 -0.02 -1.20
CA LYS A 25 -9.91 -0.73 -2.47
C LYS A 25 -11.22 -0.31 -3.09
N ALA A 26 -12.30 -0.26 -2.30
CA ALA A 26 -13.60 0.19 -2.78
C ALA A 26 -13.55 1.66 -3.24
N LEU A 27 -12.88 2.54 -2.48
CA LEU A 27 -12.66 3.93 -2.89
C LEU A 27 -11.86 4.05 -4.19
N ARG A 28 -10.76 3.30 -4.34
CA ARG A 28 -9.91 3.39 -5.54
C ARG A 28 -10.62 2.94 -6.81
N PHE A 29 -11.40 1.87 -6.76
CA PHE A 29 -11.94 1.23 -7.97
C PHE A 29 -13.44 1.47 -8.20
N ASN A 30 -14.14 2.13 -7.28
CA ASN A 30 -15.56 2.43 -7.42
C ASN A 30 -15.90 3.85 -6.94
N MET A 31 -14.97 4.80 -7.08
CA MET A 31 -15.15 6.15 -6.55
C MET A 31 -16.40 6.83 -7.15
N GLU A 32 -16.62 6.67 -8.45
CA GLU A 32 -17.81 7.15 -9.18
C GLU A 32 -19.11 6.65 -8.57
N LYS A 33 -19.25 5.34 -8.39
CA LYS A 33 -20.46 4.73 -7.78
C LYS A 33 -20.68 5.21 -6.35
N ILE A 34 -19.61 5.46 -5.60
CA ILE A 34 -19.69 6.00 -4.24
C ILE A 34 -20.18 7.45 -4.29
N TYR A 35 -19.68 8.25 -5.24
CA TYR A 35 -20.13 9.61 -5.47
C TYR A 35 -21.62 9.64 -5.85
N ASP A 36 -22.07 8.79 -6.78
CA ASP A 36 -23.47 8.70 -7.20
C ASP A 36 -24.38 8.31 -6.04
N ALA A 37 -23.95 7.34 -5.22
CA ALA A 37 -24.70 6.95 -4.03
C ALA A 37 -24.85 8.12 -3.04
N LEU A 38 -23.80 8.93 -2.87
CA LEU A 38 -23.86 10.14 -2.03
C LEU A 38 -24.77 11.21 -2.67
N TYR A 39 -24.73 11.38 -3.99
CA TYR A 39 -25.63 12.29 -4.71
C TYR A 39 -27.10 11.91 -4.49
N LEU A 40 -27.43 10.62 -4.59
CA LEU A 40 -28.78 10.13 -4.31
C LEU A 40 -29.23 10.39 -2.87
N ILE A 41 -28.32 10.31 -1.90
CA ILE A 41 -28.62 10.66 -0.50
C ILE A 41 -28.86 12.18 -0.37
N PHE A 42 -27.98 12.97 -0.98
CA PHE A 42 -28.06 14.43 -0.95
C PHE A 42 -29.35 14.97 -1.56
N SER A 43 -29.76 14.45 -2.73
CA SER A 43 -30.95 14.87 -3.48
C SER A 43 -32.26 14.30 -2.95
N ASN A 44 -32.22 13.37 -1.98
CA ASN A 44 -33.42 12.73 -1.47
C ASN A 44 -33.98 13.48 -0.25
N ASN A 45 -35.13 14.12 -0.45
CA ASN A 45 -35.85 14.89 0.56
C ASN A 45 -36.37 14.08 1.77
N LYS A 46 -36.19 12.75 1.78
CA LYS A 46 -36.55 11.89 2.92
C LYS A 46 -35.50 11.91 4.04
N TYR A 47 -34.26 12.29 3.73
CA TYR A 47 -33.21 12.40 4.74
C TYR A 47 -33.24 13.77 5.42
N ASP A 48 -32.77 13.83 6.66
CA ASP A 48 -32.67 15.06 7.42
C ASP A 48 -31.58 15.98 6.85
N SER A 49 -31.66 17.27 7.20
CA SER A 49 -30.73 18.29 6.71
C SER A 49 -29.27 17.97 7.03
N ASP A 50 -28.99 17.32 8.17
CA ASP A 50 -27.62 17.04 8.57
C ASP A 50 -27.03 15.88 7.75
N THR A 51 -27.81 14.83 7.48
CA THR A 51 -27.40 13.77 6.55
C THR A 51 -27.10 14.32 5.15
N SER A 52 -27.94 15.22 4.62
CA SER A 52 -27.70 15.83 3.31
C SER A 52 -26.42 16.69 3.29
N LYS A 53 -26.16 17.48 4.35
CA LYS A 53 -24.91 18.24 4.49
C LYS A 53 -23.68 17.35 4.56
N ILE A 54 -23.75 16.23 5.29
CA ILE A 54 -22.65 15.26 5.38
C ILE A 54 -22.38 14.66 4.00
N ALA A 55 -23.43 14.23 3.29
CA ALA A 55 -23.28 13.68 1.94
C ALA A 55 -22.63 14.70 0.99
N SER A 56 -23.11 15.94 0.98
CA SER A 56 -22.52 17.04 0.20
C SER A 56 -21.05 17.28 0.53
N SER A 57 -20.70 17.34 1.82
CA SER A 57 -19.30 17.52 2.26
C SER A 57 -18.39 16.37 1.80
N LEU A 58 -18.87 15.13 1.88
CA LEU A 58 -18.12 13.96 1.42
C LEU A 58 -17.93 13.99 -0.10
N MET A 59 -18.97 14.34 -0.87
CA MET A 59 -18.87 14.50 -2.31
C MET A 59 -17.82 15.52 -2.70
N SER A 60 -17.80 16.70 -2.05
CA SER A 60 -16.77 17.71 -2.31
C SER A 60 -15.36 17.21 -2.02
N LYS A 61 -15.18 16.36 -0.99
CA LYS A 61 -13.89 15.75 -0.68
C LYS A 61 -13.48 14.69 -1.71
N LEU A 62 -14.42 13.87 -2.17
CA LEU A 62 -14.16 12.86 -3.21
C LEU A 62 -13.69 13.51 -4.52
N LYS A 63 -14.25 14.68 -4.87
CA LYS A 63 -13.84 15.46 -6.04
C LYS A 63 -12.51 16.20 -5.90
N SER A 64 -11.87 16.18 -4.74
CA SER A 64 -10.58 16.83 -4.56
C SER A 64 -9.47 15.98 -5.16
N PHE A 65 -8.73 16.51 -6.13
CA PHE A 65 -7.60 15.81 -6.75
C PHE A 65 -6.57 15.33 -5.72
N LYS A 66 -6.27 16.17 -4.72
CA LYS A 66 -5.40 15.80 -3.59
C LYS A 66 -5.90 14.56 -2.84
N PHE A 67 -7.21 14.43 -2.64
CA PHE A 67 -7.80 13.28 -1.98
C PHE A 67 -7.69 12.02 -2.85
N ILE A 68 -7.96 12.13 -4.15
CA ILE A 68 -7.82 11.03 -5.12
C ILE A 68 -6.37 10.51 -5.11
N CYS A 69 -5.38 11.39 -5.30
CA CYS A 69 -3.96 11.06 -5.22
C CYS A 69 -3.59 10.38 -3.89
N SER A 70 -4.15 10.87 -2.78
CA SER A 70 -3.94 10.25 -1.46
C SER A 70 -4.50 8.83 -1.38
N VAL A 71 -5.71 8.57 -1.89
CA VAL A 71 -6.33 7.23 -1.91
C VAL A 71 -5.49 6.26 -2.75
N VAL A 72 -5.07 6.69 -3.95
CA VAL A 72 -4.21 5.91 -4.85
C VAL A 72 -2.90 5.55 -4.15
N THR A 73 -2.26 6.53 -3.51
CA THR A 73 -0.99 6.37 -2.77
C THR A 73 -1.13 5.37 -1.62
N TRP A 74 -2.14 5.56 -0.76
CA TRP A 74 -2.39 4.70 0.39
C TRP A 74 -2.73 3.26 -0.02
N TYR A 75 -3.51 3.09 -1.08
CA TYR A 75 -3.81 1.77 -1.59
C TYR A 75 -2.56 1.06 -2.11
N ASN A 76 -1.67 1.74 -2.85
CA ASN A 76 -0.43 1.16 -3.37
C ASN A 76 0.45 0.60 -2.25
N ILE A 77 0.66 1.37 -1.18
CA ILE A 77 1.46 0.95 -0.01
C ILE A 77 0.80 -0.23 0.70
N LEU A 78 -0.48 -0.09 1.06
CA LEU A 78 -1.14 -1.07 1.91
C LEU A 78 -1.45 -2.37 1.18
N ALA A 79 -1.66 -2.34 -0.14
CA ALA A 79 -1.86 -3.55 -0.94
C ALA A 79 -0.61 -4.45 -0.89
N LYS A 80 0.59 -3.87 -1.05
CA LYS A 80 1.87 -4.59 -1.00
C LYS A 80 2.12 -5.19 0.38
N ILE A 81 1.97 -4.39 1.44
CA ILE A 81 2.11 -4.86 2.83
C ILE A 81 1.11 -5.97 3.14
N ASN A 82 -0.12 -5.87 2.63
CA ASN A 82 -1.15 -6.86 2.88
C ASN A 82 -0.88 -8.21 2.22
N ILE A 83 -0.28 -8.22 1.03
CA ILE A 83 0.11 -9.46 0.36
C ILE A 83 1.10 -10.22 1.24
N VAL A 84 2.17 -9.56 1.67
CA VAL A 84 3.19 -10.20 2.52
C VAL A 84 2.62 -10.56 3.88
N SER A 85 1.84 -9.70 4.52
CA SER A 85 1.22 -10.03 5.81
C SER A 85 0.34 -11.27 5.75
N LYS A 86 -0.37 -11.50 4.65
CA LYS A 86 -1.15 -12.73 4.44
C LYS A 86 -0.25 -13.94 4.19
N SER A 87 0.81 -13.77 3.39
CA SER A 87 1.77 -14.84 3.15
C SER A 87 2.40 -15.29 4.46
N LEU A 88 2.89 -14.35 5.28
CA LEU A 88 3.51 -14.62 6.59
C LEU A 88 2.58 -15.28 7.63
N GLN A 89 1.25 -15.20 7.44
CA GLN A 89 0.27 -15.84 8.33
C GLN A 89 -0.01 -17.30 7.96
N LYS A 90 0.49 -17.78 6.82
CA LYS A 90 0.34 -19.19 6.46
C LYS A 90 1.24 -20.06 7.32
N SER A 91 0.79 -21.28 7.62
CA SER A 91 1.49 -22.22 8.51
C SER A 91 2.75 -22.84 7.91
N ASP A 92 2.97 -22.66 6.60
CA ASP A 92 4.04 -23.28 5.81
C ASP A 92 5.21 -22.34 5.50
N VAL A 93 5.22 -21.13 6.07
CA VAL A 93 6.24 -20.13 5.74
C VAL A 93 7.56 -20.45 6.41
N ILE A 94 8.59 -20.62 5.57
CA ILE A 94 9.98 -20.77 5.99
C ILE A 94 10.56 -19.39 6.34
N LEU A 95 11.40 -19.31 7.36
CA LEU A 95 11.96 -18.05 7.87
C LEU A 95 12.75 -17.29 6.79
N SER A 96 13.57 -17.97 5.98
CA SER A 96 14.26 -17.31 4.87
C SER A 96 13.34 -16.80 3.78
N GLU A 97 12.22 -17.47 3.53
CA GLU A 97 11.19 -17.02 2.60
C GLU A 97 10.50 -15.76 3.12
N ALA A 98 10.18 -15.72 4.41
CA ALA A 98 9.65 -14.53 5.06
C ALA A 98 10.58 -13.31 4.90
N VAL A 99 11.89 -13.49 5.14
CA VAL A 99 12.89 -12.42 4.95
C VAL A 99 12.95 -11.96 3.49
N LYS A 100 12.91 -12.88 2.51
CA LYS A 100 12.88 -12.52 1.09
C LYS A 100 11.64 -11.71 0.71
N MET A 101 10.46 -12.11 1.20
CA MET A 101 9.21 -11.38 0.95
C MET A 101 9.26 -9.95 1.52
N LEU A 102 9.90 -9.77 2.67
CA LEU A 102 10.06 -8.46 3.30
C LEU A 102 11.04 -7.57 2.55
N ASP A 103 12.17 -8.12 2.11
CA ASP A 103 13.12 -7.40 1.26
C ASP A 103 12.46 -6.97 -0.06
N GLN A 104 11.59 -7.81 -0.62
CA GLN A 104 10.82 -7.45 -1.81
C GLN A 104 9.87 -6.27 -1.54
N VAL A 105 9.14 -6.25 -0.42
CA VAL A 105 8.27 -5.10 -0.08
C VAL A 105 9.08 -3.83 0.12
N ARG A 106 10.25 -3.93 0.78
CA ARG A 106 11.15 -2.79 0.95
C ARG A 106 11.61 -2.23 -0.40
N LYS A 107 12.01 -3.11 -1.33
CA LYS A 107 12.37 -2.75 -2.70
C LYS A 107 11.19 -2.11 -3.44
N ASP A 108 10.01 -2.71 -3.37
CA ASP A 108 8.79 -2.18 -4.00
C ASP A 108 8.42 -0.78 -3.46
N LEU A 109 8.60 -0.52 -2.15
CA LEU A 109 8.36 0.80 -1.58
C LEU A 109 9.43 1.81 -2.01
N ALA A 110 10.68 1.37 -2.15
CA ALA A 110 11.77 2.21 -2.62
C ALA A 110 11.62 2.57 -4.11
N THR A 111 11.17 1.64 -4.96
CA THR A 111 10.90 1.90 -6.38
C THR A 111 9.69 2.82 -6.57
N ASN A 112 8.70 2.76 -5.67
CA ASN A 112 7.61 3.73 -5.68
C ASN A 112 8.04 5.12 -5.19
N ARG A 113 9.19 5.25 -4.52
CA ARG A 113 9.74 6.55 -4.07
C ARG A 113 10.63 7.19 -5.15
N THR A 114 10.25 7.11 -6.42
CA THR A 114 10.95 7.75 -7.55
C THR A 114 10.03 8.73 -8.28
N ASP A 115 10.63 9.70 -8.96
CA ASP A 115 9.89 10.70 -9.76
C ASP A 115 9.01 10.02 -10.82
N THR A 116 9.53 8.97 -11.48
CA THR A 116 8.78 8.20 -12.48
C THR A 116 7.54 7.51 -11.90
N ALA A 117 7.63 6.99 -10.67
CA ALA A 117 6.49 6.38 -10.00
C ALA A 117 5.47 7.44 -9.55
N PHE A 118 5.95 8.63 -9.18
CA PHE A 118 5.07 9.75 -8.87
C PHE A 118 4.28 10.23 -10.10
N GLU A 119 4.92 10.32 -11.27
CA GLU A 119 4.23 10.62 -12.53
C GLU A 119 3.16 9.58 -12.88
N GLN A 120 3.48 8.29 -12.72
CA GLN A 120 2.48 7.22 -12.90
C GLN A 120 1.31 7.35 -11.92
N LEU A 121 1.58 7.74 -10.67
CA LEU A 121 0.52 7.99 -9.70
C LEU A 121 -0.38 9.15 -10.12
N LEU A 122 0.19 10.22 -10.70
CA LEU A 122 -0.59 11.33 -11.23
C LEU A 122 -1.46 10.88 -12.40
N LEU A 123 -0.93 10.08 -13.32
CA LEU A 123 -1.71 9.52 -14.43
C LEU A 123 -2.88 8.65 -13.94
N ASP A 124 -2.62 7.73 -13.01
CA ASP A 124 -3.65 6.91 -12.36
C ASP A 124 -4.73 7.77 -11.72
N SER A 125 -4.33 8.85 -11.03
CA SER A 125 -5.24 9.74 -10.32
C SER A 125 -6.04 10.63 -11.28
N THR A 126 -5.41 11.08 -12.37
CA THR A 126 -6.06 11.85 -13.44
C THR A 126 -7.14 11.03 -14.12
N SER A 127 -6.87 9.76 -14.44
CA SER A 127 -7.89 8.85 -15.01
C SER A 127 -9.13 8.75 -14.11
N ILE A 128 -8.93 8.62 -12.79
CA ILE A 128 -10.05 8.57 -11.83
C ILE A 128 -10.78 9.92 -11.73
N ALA A 129 -10.04 11.03 -11.81
CA ALA A 129 -10.61 12.37 -11.77
C ALA A 129 -11.43 12.69 -13.03
N GLU A 130 -10.98 12.22 -14.19
CA GLU A 130 -11.71 12.32 -15.47
C GLU A 130 -13.01 11.52 -15.42
N GLU A 131 -12.99 10.28 -14.91
CA GLU A 131 -14.20 9.47 -14.68
C GLU A 131 -15.21 10.17 -13.74
N LEU A 132 -14.73 10.98 -12.80
CA LEU A 132 -15.57 11.73 -11.85
C LEU A 132 -15.95 13.14 -12.32
N GLU A 133 -15.54 13.54 -13.53
CA GLU A 133 -15.68 14.91 -14.06
C GLU A 133 -15.18 15.95 -13.03
N CYS A 134 -13.93 15.79 -12.59
CA CYS A 134 -13.27 16.64 -11.59
C CYS A 134 -12.07 17.37 -12.17
N GLU A 135 -11.72 18.49 -11.53
CA GLU A 135 -10.49 19.22 -11.84
C GLU A 135 -9.27 18.38 -11.43
N THR A 136 -8.31 18.26 -12.35
CA THR A 136 -7.08 17.46 -12.19
C THR A 136 -5.93 18.28 -11.59
N GLU A 137 -6.23 19.44 -11.03
CA GLU A 137 -5.25 20.36 -10.47
C GLU A 137 -5.26 20.35 -8.94
N PHE A 138 -4.09 20.58 -8.36
CA PHE A 138 -3.97 20.72 -6.92
C PHE A 138 -4.41 22.13 -6.50
N SER A 139 -5.56 22.23 -5.84
CA SER A 139 -6.04 23.51 -5.31
C SER A 139 -5.05 24.08 -4.28
N GLN A 140 -4.75 25.38 -4.39
CA GLN A 140 -3.96 26.12 -3.39
C GLN A 140 -4.75 26.24 -2.08
N ASN A 141 -4.53 25.29 -1.18
CA ASN A 141 -5.19 25.28 0.11
C ASN A 141 -4.33 26.00 1.14
N ALA A 142 -4.67 27.28 1.37
CA ALA A 142 -4.13 28.21 2.36
C ALA A 142 -2.84 28.95 1.98
N ARG A 143 -2.76 30.22 2.44
CA ARG A 143 -1.57 31.06 2.28
C ARG A 143 -0.41 30.42 3.03
N PRO A 144 0.76 30.24 2.39
CA PRO A 144 1.97 29.83 3.06
C PRO A 144 2.26 30.78 4.22
N CYS A 145 2.27 30.27 5.45
CA CYS A 145 2.60 31.05 6.63
C CYS A 145 4.08 30.79 6.96
N PRO A 146 4.96 31.81 6.89
CA PRO A 146 6.36 31.64 7.25
C PRO A 146 6.49 31.17 8.71
N ARG A 147 7.41 30.24 8.96
CA ARG A 147 7.76 29.88 10.34
C ARG A 147 8.47 31.06 11.00
N LYS A 148 8.11 31.37 12.25
CA LYS A 148 8.79 32.39 13.05
C LYS A 148 10.21 31.90 13.34
N ARG A 149 11.21 32.75 13.06
CA ARG A 149 12.59 32.51 13.45
C ARG A 149 12.78 32.94 14.91
N HIS A 150 13.47 32.11 15.69
CA HIS A 150 13.87 32.47 17.04
C HIS A 150 15.27 33.09 17.04
N PHE A 151 16.12 32.72 16.07
CA PHE A 151 17.49 33.21 15.95
C PHE A 151 17.82 33.66 14.52
N ASN A 152 18.77 34.60 14.41
CA ASN A 152 19.19 35.23 13.16
C ASN A 152 20.13 34.37 12.30
N TYR A 153 20.73 33.31 12.86
CA TYR A 153 21.57 32.35 12.13
C TYR A 153 20.77 31.18 11.53
N GLU A 154 19.46 31.08 11.81
CA GLU A 154 18.59 30.06 11.23
C GLU A 154 18.34 30.37 9.74
N THR A 155 18.64 29.41 8.86
CA THR A 155 18.21 29.44 7.46
C THR A 155 16.69 29.46 7.40
N ALA A 156 16.14 30.22 6.44
CA ALA A 156 14.70 30.30 6.24
C ALA A 156 14.14 28.91 5.84
N ASP A 157 13.22 28.36 6.64
CA ASP A 157 12.30 27.32 6.17
C ASP A 157 11.26 28.00 5.27
N GLU A 158 11.61 28.19 3.99
CA GLU A 158 10.68 28.75 3.02
C GLU A 158 9.60 27.70 2.67
N PRO A 159 8.31 28.05 2.79
CA PRO A 159 7.26 27.11 2.46
C PRO A 159 7.19 26.90 0.95
N ILE A 160 7.01 25.64 0.53
CA ILE A 160 6.81 25.29 -0.88
C ILE A 160 5.51 25.94 -1.37
N LEU A 161 5.62 26.81 -2.38
CA LEU A 161 4.50 27.59 -2.91
C LEU A 161 3.63 26.81 -3.91
N ASP A 162 4.25 25.91 -4.68
CA ASP A 162 3.56 25.06 -5.64
C ASP A 162 2.80 23.94 -4.93
N PRO A 163 1.45 23.84 -5.05
CA PRO A 163 0.66 22.79 -4.42
C PRO A 163 1.06 21.37 -4.84
N LYS A 164 1.47 21.19 -6.10
CA LYS A 164 1.89 19.90 -6.63
C LYS A 164 3.20 19.48 -5.96
N GLN A 165 4.22 20.32 -6.01
CA GLN A 165 5.50 20.05 -5.34
C GLN A 165 5.34 19.90 -3.82
N ASN A 166 4.44 20.67 -3.20
CA ASN A 166 4.14 20.53 -1.78
C ASN A 166 3.53 19.15 -1.47
N PHE A 167 2.62 18.65 -2.30
CA PHE A 167 2.09 17.29 -2.15
C PHE A 167 3.16 16.23 -2.38
N GLU A 168 3.99 16.39 -3.41
CA GLU A 168 5.09 15.49 -3.74
C GLU A 168 6.07 15.34 -2.57
N VAL A 169 6.56 16.45 -2.02
CA VAL A 169 7.57 16.44 -0.96
C VAL A 169 6.97 16.09 0.40
N ASN A 170 5.97 16.87 0.84
CA ASN A 170 5.47 16.80 2.23
C ASN A 170 4.47 15.67 2.46
N PHE A 171 3.88 15.11 1.41
CA PHE A 171 2.98 13.97 1.53
C PHE A 171 3.57 12.72 0.88
N TYR A 172 3.83 12.70 -0.42
CA TYR A 172 4.20 11.49 -1.15
C TYR A 172 5.54 10.92 -0.68
N TYR A 173 6.63 11.69 -0.80
CA TYR A 173 7.96 11.23 -0.39
C TYR A 173 8.10 11.01 1.10
N TYR A 174 7.50 11.89 1.90
CA TYR A 174 7.45 11.71 3.35
C TYR A 174 6.74 10.40 3.76
N LEU A 175 5.60 10.09 3.13
CA LEU A 175 4.83 8.89 3.42
C LEU A 175 5.59 7.62 3.04
N PHE A 176 6.17 7.55 1.83
CA PHE A 176 6.98 6.39 1.42
C PHE A 176 8.24 6.25 2.26
N GLY A 177 8.93 7.35 2.57
CA GLY A 177 10.09 7.34 3.46
C GLY A 177 9.74 6.77 4.84
N THR A 178 8.62 7.23 5.42
CA THR A 178 8.13 6.73 6.71
C THR A 178 7.75 5.25 6.62
N ALA A 179 7.07 4.84 5.56
CA ALA A 179 6.66 3.44 5.37
C ALA A 179 7.88 2.50 5.28
N ILE A 180 8.93 2.90 4.54
CA ILE A 180 10.17 2.11 4.42
C ILE A 180 10.84 1.95 5.79
N VAL A 181 11.00 3.05 6.54
CA VAL A 181 11.59 3.01 7.90
C VAL A 181 10.78 2.10 8.80
N LYS A 182 9.45 2.25 8.83
CA LYS A 182 8.58 1.45 9.70
C LYS A 182 8.52 -0.04 9.33
N VAL A 183 8.65 -0.37 8.04
CA VAL A 183 8.79 -1.76 7.62
C VAL A 183 10.14 -2.30 8.09
N ASN A 184 11.24 -1.58 7.92
CA ASN A 184 12.56 -2.02 8.38
C ASN A 184 12.59 -2.23 9.90
N ASP A 185 12.17 -1.22 10.68
CA ASP A 185 12.15 -1.27 12.15
C ASP A 185 11.39 -2.50 12.67
N ARG A 186 10.24 -2.80 12.05
CA ARG A 186 9.37 -3.89 12.49
C ARG A 186 9.98 -5.28 12.27
N PHE A 187 10.81 -5.43 11.24
CA PHE A 187 11.29 -6.73 10.78
C PHE A 187 12.79 -6.96 11.03
N GLU A 188 13.48 -6.01 11.63
CA GLU A 188 14.89 -6.12 12.01
C GLU A 188 15.18 -7.38 12.84
N LEU A 189 14.38 -7.64 13.88
CA LEU A 189 14.51 -8.84 14.71
C LEU A 189 14.31 -10.15 13.92
N LEU A 190 13.38 -10.16 12.96
CA LEU A 190 13.13 -11.35 12.15
C LEU A 190 14.34 -11.67 11.26
N ILE A 191 14.99 -10.63 10.72
CA ILE A 191 16.21 -10.75 9.93
C ILE A 191 17.35 -11.27 10.82
N GLU A 192 17.51 -10.74 12.03
CA GLU A 192 18.52 -11.20 12.98
C GLU A 192 18.33 -12.69 13.34
N HIS A 193 17.10 -13.08 13.68
CA HIS A 193 16.78 -14.48 13.95
C HIS A 193 17.04 -15.37 12.73
N ASN A 194 16.69 -14.92 11.53
CA ASN A 194 17.00 -15.67 10.31
C ASN A 194 18.51 -15.87 10.15
N ASN A 195 19.33 -14.86 10.42
CA ASN A 195 20.78 -15.00 10.33
C ASN A 195 21.30 -16.05 11.34
N ASN A 196 20.81 -16.00 12.58
CA ASN A 196 21.19 -16.93 13.64
C ASN A 196 20.75 -18.38 13.35
N PHE A 197 19.58 -18.58 12.72
CA PHE A 197 19.00 -19.90 12.46
C PHE A 197 19.15 -20.38 11.01
N SER A 198 19.82 -19.61 10.14
CA SER A 198 20.05 -19.95 8.73
C SER A 198 20.73 -21.30 8.54
N PHE A 199 21.51 -21.76 9.52
CA PHE A 199 22.15 -23.06 9.52
C PHE A 199 21.15 -24.24 9.54
N LEU A 200 19.97 -24.08 10.15
CA LEU A 200 18.95 -25.14 10.21
C LEU A 200 18.40 -25.46 8.82
N GLU A 201 18.21 -24.44 7.98
CA GLU A 201 17.79 -24.62 6.59
C GLU A 201 18.87 -25.33 5.77
N ASN A 202 20.15 -25.02 6.03
CA ASN A 202 21.27 -25.71 5.39
C ASN A 202 21.32 -27.19 5.76
N ILE A 203 21.08 -27.55 7.03
CA ILE A 203 21.03 -28.94 7.48
C ILE A 203 19.90 -29.70 6.78
N GLU A 204 18.71 -29.09 6.66
CA GLU A 204 17.58 -29.72 5.98
C GLU A 204 17.89 -29.95 4.49
N ASN A 205 18.53 -28.98 3.82
CA ASN A 205 18.97 -29.10 2.44
C ASN A 205 20.04 -30.17 2.27
N TRP A 206 20.98 -30.30 3.21
CA TRP A 206 22.00 -31.35 3.21
C TRP A 206 21.39 -32.74 3.38
N ARG A 207 20.38 -32.88 4.25
CA ARG A 207 19.67 -34.15 4.42
C ARG A 207 18.89 -34.54 3.16
N LYS A 208 18.28 -33.57 2.48
CA LYS A 208 17.58 -33.78 1.20
C LYS A 208 18.56 -34.18 0.08
N SER A 209 19.74 -33.58 0.02
CA SER A 209 20.76 -33.93 -0.99
C SER A 209 21.36 -35.32 -0.76
N GLU A 210 21.64 -35.71 0.48
CA GLU A 210 22.11 -37.06 0.81
C GLU A 210 21.06 -38.13 0.48
N ALA A 211 19.78 -37.88 0.78
CA ALA A 211 18.69 -38.79 0.44
C ALA A 211 18.54 -38.96 -1.09
N GLY A 212 18.69 -37.86 -1.84
CA GLY A 212 18.71 -37.88 -3.31
C GLY A 212 19.86 -38.72 -3.87
N GLN A 213 21.08 -38.57 -3.32
CA GLN A 213 22.25 -39.35 -3.71
C GLN A 213 22.11 -40.85 -3.41
N LYS A 214 21.52 -41.21 -2.26
CA LYS A 214 21.28 -42.62 -1.91
C LYS A 214 20.27 -43.27 -2.87
N ASN A 215 19.23 -42.54 -3.29
CA ASN A 215 18.25 -43.03 -4.25
C ASN A 215 18.84 -43.24 -5.65
N THR A 216 19.64 -42.31 -6.16
CA THR A 216 20.30 -42.46 -7.46
C THR A 216 21.32 -43.59 -7.46
N MET A 217 22.11 -43.74 -6.38
CA MET A 217 23.05 -44.86 -6.24
C MET A 217 22.33 -46.22 -6.19
N SER A 218 21.16 -46.29 -5.54
CA SER A 218 20.33 -47.51 -5.54
C SER A 218 19.75 -47.82 -6.92
N GLN A 219 19.32 -46.81 -7.69
CA GLN A 219 18.82 -47.00 -9.05
C GLN A 219 19.91 -47.51 -9.99
N LEU A 220 21.10 -46.90 -9.95
CA LEU A 220 22.25 -47.34 -10.75
C LEU A 220 22.69 -48.77 -10.38
N ALA A 221 22.68 -49.13 -9.09
CA ALA A 221 22.99 -50.49 -8.66
C ALA A 221 21.94 -51.51 -9.14
N THR A 222 20.67 -51.12 -9.26
CA THR A 222 19.60 -51.99 -9.76
C THR A 222 19.69 -52.16 -11.27
N GLU A 223 19.99 -51.09 -12.01
CA GLU A 223 20.24 -51.14 -13.45
C GLU A 223 21.45 -52.02 -13.77
N ILE A 224 22.58 -51.85 -13.08
CA ILE A 224 23.78 -52.68 -13.31
C ILE A 224 23.50 -54.19 -13.10
N ASN A 225 22.62 -54.55 -12.17
CA ASN A 225 22.23 -55.95 -11.94
C ASN A 225 21.24 -56.50 -12.97
N LEU A 226 20.56 -55.66 -13.75
CA LEU A 226 19.71 -56.07 -14.87
C LEU A 226 20.50 -56.39 -16.15
N TRP A 227 21.75 -55.92 -16.24
CA TRP A 227 22.66 -56.19 -17.37
C TRP A 227 23.63 -57.36 -17.11
N LYS A 228 23.45 -58.10 -16.03
CA LYS A 228 24.16 -59.34 -15.71
C LYS A 228 23.23 -60.55 -15.85
#